data_AF-A0A5K7XB04-F1
#
_entry.id   AF-A0A5K7XB04-F1
#
_cell.length_a   1.000
_cell.length_b   1.000
_cell.length_c   1.000
_cell.angle_alpha   90.00
_cell.angle_beta   90.00
_cell.angle_gamma   90.00
#
_symmetry.space_group_name_H-M   'P 1'
#
loop_
_entity.id
_entity.type
_entity.pdbx_description
1 polymer ?
#
loop_
_entity_poly.entity_id
_entity_poly.type
_entity_poly.pdbx_seq_one_letter_code
_entity_poly.pdbx_strand_id
1 'polypeptide(L)'
;MSSLEYNASLTPLERVSLQMQYRPVSEGAPTGSALPLRDEVIEGIQQKKRFTGQAREYRLAVLASLVNDHHNLAHEALQNYLDNVYFAGEALEEAKRLLSGRRKWGRWLEANFPKSGETSRVYRRVYREWNDPRFVEARASDAPPRTLNAVLRVLRGQPIERHFEQDELDADQINRKQV
;
A
#
# COMPACT_ATOMS: atom_id res chain seq x y z
N MET A 1 21.72 -24.79 -17.75
CA MET A 1 20.62 -23.81 -17.75
C MET A 1 20.80 -22.94 -18.97
N SER A 2 19.79 -22.90 -19.84
CA SER A 2 19.85 -22.13 -21.09
C SER A 2 19.73 -20.64 -20.76
N SER A 3 20.43 -19.76 -21.49
CA SER A 3 20.42 -18.30 -21.28
C SER A 3 19.03 -17.67 -21.41
N LEU A 4 18.06 -18.38 -22.01
CA LEU A 4 16.65 -18.01 -22.05
C LEU A 4 15.92 -18.21 -20.71
N GLU A 5 16.34 -19.18 -19.88
CA GLU A 5 15.71 -19.48 -18.60
C GLU A 5 16.12 -18.48 -17.50
N TYR A 6 17.30 -17.88 -17.61
CA TYR A 6 17.81 -16.89 -16.65
C TYR A 6 17.12 -15.52 -16.76
N ASN A 7 16.58 -15.17 -17.93
CA ASN A 7 15.91 -13.90 -18.16
C ASN A 7 14.49 -13.83 -17.57
N ALA A 8 13.85 -14.98 -17.34
CA ALA A 8 12.48 -15.04 -16.84
C ALA A 8 12.37 -14.75 -15.32
N SER A 9 13.45 -14.96 -14.55
CA SER A 9 13.49 -14.77 -13.09
C SER A 9 13.90 -13.37 -12.65
N LEU A 10 14.33 -12.51 -13.58
CA LEU A 10 14.81 -11.17 -13.25
C LEU A 10 13.63 -10.21 -13.06
N THR A 11 13.74 -9.37 -12.03
CA THR A 11 12.84 -8.24 -11.85
C THR A 11 12.95 -7.27 -13.04
N PRO A 12 11.93 -6.45 -13.33
CA PRO A 12 11.98 -5.47 -14.42
C PRO A 12 13.22 -4.55 -14.35
N LEU A 13 13.66 -4.18 -13.14
CA LEU A 13 14.88 -3.40 -12.90
C LEU A 13 16.14 -4.15 -13.31
N GLU A 14 16.27 -5.43 -12.93
CA GLU A 14 17.42 -6.26 -13.30
C GLU A 14 17.47 -6.57 -14.80
N ARG A 15 16.32 -6.72 -15.47
CA ARG A 15 16.28 -6.89 -16.94
C ARG A 15 16.77 -5.63 -17.67
N VAL A 16 16.40 -4.45 -17.19
CA VAL A 16 16.89 -3.17 -17.72
C VAL A 16 18.40 -3.03 -17.49
N SER A 17 18.90 -3.39 -16.30
CA SER A 17 20.33 -3.38 -16.00
C SER A 17 21.14 -4.38 -16.84
N LEU A 18 20.61 -5.59 -17.09
CA LEU A 18 21.27 -6.61 -17.91
C LEU A 18 21.27 -6.29 -19.40
N GLN A 19 20.22 -5.67 -19.93
CA GLN A 19 20.21 -5.15 -21.31
C GLN A 19 21.23 -4.02 -21.53
N MET A 20 21.71 -3.36 -20.47
CA MET A 20 22.73 -2.31 -20.57
C MET A 20 24.18 -2.82 -20.48
N GLN A 21 24.42 -4.04 -19.98
CA GLN A 21 25.78 -4.60 -19.92
C GLN A 21 26.23 -5.26 -21.23
N TYR A 22 25.33 -5.49 -22.18
CA TYR A 22 25.64 -6.09 -23.49
C TYR A 22 25.23 -5.16 -24.64
N ARG A 23 25.87 -3.99 -24.73
CA ARG A 23 26.11 -3.36 -26.04
C ARG A 23 27.62 -3.30 -26.25
N PRO A 24 28.21 -4.14 -27.11
CA PRO A 24 29.56 -3.88 -27.57
C PRO A 24 29.56 -2.49 -28.21
N VAL A 25 30.48 -1.66 -27.75
CA VAL A 25 30.70 -0.30 -28.20
C VAL A 25 31.11 -0.37 -29.68
N SER A 26 30.16 -0.30 -30.59
CA SER A 26 30.43 0.06 -31.98
C SER A 26 30.64 1.57 -32.01
N GLU A 27 31.89 1.94 -32.24
CA GLU A 27 32.38 3.29 -32.43
C GLU A 27 31.43 4.11 -33.34
N GLY A 28 30.88 5.22 -32.82
CA GLY A 28 30.21 6.22 -33.67
C GLY A 28 28.85 6.77 -33.23
N ALA A 29 28.41 6.64 -31.97
CA ALA A 29 27.17 7.28 -31.49
C ALA A 29 27.46 8.52 -30.61
N PRO A 30 26.67 9.61 -30.74
CA PRO A 30 26.91 10.87 -30.08
C PRO A 30 26.95 10.70 -28.56
N THR A 31 27.98 11.29 -27.96
CA THR A 31 28.26 11.47 -26.53
C THR A 31 27.01 11.34 -25.67
N GLY A 32 26.84 10.15 -25.10
CA GLY A 32 25.71 9.79 -24.26
C GLY A 32 25.65 10.69 -23.03
N SER A 33 24.56 11.42 -22.91
CA SER A 33 24.11 11.96 -21.63
C SER A 33 23.99 10.78 -20.66
N ALA A 34 24.86 10.77 -19.64
CA ALA A 34 24.79 9.82 -18.54
C ALA A 34 23.34 9.78 -18.02
N LEU A 35 22.82 8.57 -17.81
CA LEU A 35 21.49 8.42 -17.23
C LEU A 35 21.50 9.09 -15.85
N PRO A 36 20.45 9.86 -15.52
CA PRO A 36 20.41 10.58 -14.25
C PRO A 36 20.42 9.59 -13.08
N LEU A 37 21.15 9.94 -12.01
CA LEU A 37 21.17 9.15 -10.79
C LEU A 37 19.78 9.17 -10.11
N ARG A 38 19.48 8.19 -9.25
CA ARG A 38 18.18 8.07 -8.56
C ARG A 38 17.77 9.38 -7.86
N ASP A 39 18.73 10.06 -7.24
CA ASP A 39 18.49 11.31 -6.51
C ASP A 39 18.18 12.49 -7.46
N GLU A 40 18.86 12.56 -8.61
CA GLU A 40 18.56 13.56 -9.66
C GLU A 40 17.17 13.34 -10.29
N VAL A 41 16.73 12.09 -10.38
CA VAL A 41 15.38 11.75 -10.84
C VAL A 41 14.32 12.24 -9.85
N ILE A 42 14.58 12.13 -8.55
CA ILE A 42 13.70 12.60 -7.47
C ILE A 42 13.63 14.14 -7.48
N GLU A 43 14.77 14.83 -7.56
CA GLU A 43 14.79 16.30 -7.66
C GLU A 43 14.10 16.81 -8.93
N GLY A 44 14.25 16.09 -10.04
CA GLY A 44 13.54 16.38 -11.29
C GLY A 44 12.01 16.26 -11.18
N ILE A 45 11.45 15.57 -10.16
CA ILE A 45 9.98 15.51 -9.92
C ILE A 45 9.48 16.90 -9.54
N GLN A 46 10.24 17.62 -8.73
CA GLN A 46 9.88 18.94 -8.24
C GLN A 46 10.01 20.01 -9.35
N GLN A 47 10.92 19.81 -10.32
CA GLN A 47 11.23 20.81 -11.34
C GLN A 47 10.42 20.70 -12.65
N LYS A 48 9.44 19.78 -12.76
CA LYS A 48 8.60 19.57 -13.97
C LYS A 48 9.38 19.43 -15.29
N LYS A 49 10.62 18.97 -15.25
CA LYS A 49 11.47 18.82 -16.46
C LYS A 49 10.88 17.72 -17.37
N ARG A 50 10.82 18.00 -18.68
CA ARG A 50 10.37 17.04 -19.71
C ARG A 50 11.52 16.09 -20.07
N PHE A 51 11.26 14.78 -20.02
CA PHE A 51 12.18 13.72 -20.42
C PHE A 51 11.65 13.03 -21.68
N THR A 52 12.53 12.64 -22.59
CA THR A 52 12.20 11.95 -23.85
C THR A 52 13.06 10.70 -24.02
N GLY A 53 12.60 9.77 -24.88
CA GLY A 53 13.34 8.54 -25.20
C GLY A 53 13.69 7.68 -23.98
N GLN A 54 14.91 7.14 -23.97
CA GLN A 54 15.41 6.26 -22.91
C GLN A 54 15.43 6.91 -21.53
N ALA A 55 15.69 8.22 -21.44
CA ALA A 55 15.67 8.94 -20.17
C ALA A 55 14.26 9.01 -19.56
N ARG A 56 13.21 9.02 -20.40
CA ARG A 56 11.81 8.91 -19.94
C ARG A 56 11.53 7.50 -19.41
N GLU A 57 11.94 6.47 -20.13
CA GLU A 57 11.70 5.07 -19.73
C GLU A 57 12.41 4.74 -18.41
N TYR A 58 13.68 5.11 -18.27
CA TYR A 58 14.43 4.97 -17.04
C TYR A 58 13.75 5.71 -15.87
N ARG A 59 13.30 6.95 -16.11
CA ARG A 59 12.58 7.72 -15.10
C ARG A 59 11.27 7.06 -14.67
N LEU A 60 10.51 6.51 -15.61
CA LEU A 60 9.28 5.76 -15.30
C LEU A 60 9.59 4.51 -14.46
N ALA A 61 10.67 3.79 -14.77
CA ALA A 61 11.08 2.63 -13.99
C ALA A 61 11.46 3.01 -12.54
N VAL A 62 12.21 4.10 -12.35
CA VAL A 62 12.55 4.62 -11.00
C VAL A 62 11.30 5.03 -10.23
N LEU A 63 10.37 5.74 -10.88
CA LEU A 63 9.10 6.15 -10.27
C LEU A 63 8.25 4.93 -9.87
N ALA A 64 8.16 3.93 -10.74
CA ALA A 64 7.44 2.70 -10.43
C ALA A 64 8.03 1.98 -9.21
N SER A 65 9.36 1.90 -9.13
CA SER A 65 10.05 1.36 -7.94
C SER A 65 9.70 2.14 -6.68
N LEU A 66 9.76 3.47 -6.72
CA LEU A 66 9.43 4.33 -5.56
C LEU A 66 7.97 4.17 -5.12
N VAL A 67 7.03 4.07 -6.07
CA VAL A 67 5.61 3.82 -5.77
C VAL A 67 5.47 2.48 -5.05
N ASN A 68 6.13 1.44 -5.53
CA ASN A 68 6.08 0.11 -4.91
C ASN A 68 6.70 0.12 -3.50
N ASP A 69 7.84 0.80 -3.32
CA ASP A 69 8.50 0.94 -2.01
C ASP A 69 7.56 1.60 -0.99
N HIS A 70 6.97 2.75 -1.35
CA HIS A 70 6.03 3.45 -0.47
C HIS A 70 4.73 2.69 -0.26
N HIS A 71 4.26 1.94 -1.25
CA HIS A 71 3.11 1.06 -1.10
C HIS A 71 3.37 -0.02 -0.04
N ASN A 72 4.53 -0.68 -0.10
CA ASN A 72 4.93 -1.71 0.87
C ASN A 72 5.04 -1.13 2.29
N LEU A 73 5.66 0.04 2.43
CA LEU A 73 5.75 0.75 3.72
C LEU A 73 4.38 1.10 4.30
N ALA A 74 3.45 1.58 3.46
CA ALA A 74 2.09 1.88 3.89
C ALA A 74 1.33 0.61 4.30
N HIS A 75 1.54 -0.49 3.58
CA HIS A 75 0.97 -1.79 3.92
C HIS A 75 1.48 -2.32 5.27
N GLU A 76 2.79 -2.27 5.51
CA GLU A 76 3.40 -2.67 6.77
C GLU A 76 2.88 -1.82 7.95
N ALA A 77 2.83 -0.50 7.78
CA ALA A 77 2.29 0.41 8.81
C ALA A 77 0.83 0.10 9.14
N LEU A 78 0.02 -0.29 8.15
CA LEU A 78 -1.37 -0.70 8.36
C LEU A 78 -1.47 -2.01 9.16
N GLN A 79 -0.66 -3.03 8.84
CA GLN A 79 -0.64 -4.29 9.59
C GLN A 79 -0.25 -4.05 11.05
N ASN A 80 0.81 -3.26 11.27
CA ASN A 80 1.24 -2.84 12.61
C ASN A 80 0.11 -2.11 13.35
N TYR A 81 -0.64 -1.23 12.66
CA TYR A 81 -1.79 -0.56 13.27
C TYR A 81 -2.88 -1.55 13.70
N LEU A 82 -3.22 -2.54 12.86
CA LEU A 82 -4.23 -3.55 13.17
C LEU A 82 -3.83 -4.42 14.37
N ASP A 83 -2.55 -4.81 14.47
CA ASP A 83 -2.03 -5.56 15.62
C ASP A 83 -2.12 -4.74 16.90
N ASN A 84 -1.76 -3.45 16.85
CA ASN A 84 -1.93 -2.56 18.01
C ASN A 84 -3.40 -2.39 18.42
N VAL A 85 -4.32 -2.33 17.45
CA VAL A 85 -5.76 -2.31 17.73
C VAL A 85 -6.22 -3.61 18.38
N TYR A 86 -5.70 -4.76 17.96
CA TYR A 86 -5.98 -6.07 18.57
C TYR A 86 -5.55 -6.10 20.05
N PHE A 87 -4.31 -5.76 20.36
CA PHE A 87 -3.81 -5.75 21.74
C PHE A 87 -4.54 -4.74 22.62
N ALA A 88 -4.88 -3.56 22.08
CA ALA A 88 -5.72 -2.60 22.79
C ALA A 88 -7.13 -3.16 23.06
N GLY A 89 -7.71 -3.89 22.09
CA GLY A 89 -8.98 -4.59 22.24
C GLY A 89 -8.96 -5.67 23.32
N GLU A 90 -7.88 -6.45 23.39
CA GLU A 90 -7.63 -7.45 24.42
C GLU A 90 -7.59 -6.80 25.81
N ALA A 91 -6.75 -5.78 25.99
CA ALA A 91 -6.63 -5.04 27.25
C ALA A 91 -7.97 -4.41 27.69
N LEU A 92 -8.74 -3.88 26.75
CA LEU A 92 -10.07 -3.32 27.03
C LEU A 92 -11.09 -4.40 27.44
N GLU A 93 -11.05 -5.60 26.85
CA GLU A 93 -11.91 -6.71 27.30
C GLU A 93 -11.52 -7.18 28.70
N GLU A 94 -10.22 -7.27 28.99
CA GLU A 94 -9.73 -7.67 30.30
C GLU A 94 -10.13 -6.66 31.38
N ALA A 95 -9.90 -5.36 31.14
CA ALA A 95 -10.35 -4.31 32.04
C ALA A 95 -11.87 -4.35 32.27
N LYS A 96 -12.65 -4.59 31.20
CA LYS A 96 -14.10 -4.70 31.32
C LYS A 96 -14.53 -5.92 32.13
N ARG A 97 -13.82 -7.05 32.03
CA ARG A 97 -14.08 -8.27 32.81
C ARG A 97 -13.86 -8.05 34.31
N LEU A 98 -12.83 -7.30 34.67
CA LEU A 98 -12.54 -6.93 36.06
C LEU A 98 -13.58 -5.96 36.65
N LEU A 99 -14.18 -5.12 35.80
CA LEU A 99 -15.15 -4.11 36.21
C LEU A 99 -16.58 -4.68 36.16
N SER A 100 -17.08 -5.09 37.33
CA SER A 100 -18.46 -5.57 37.48
C SER A 100 -19.49 -4.45 37.21
N GLY A 101 -20.01 -4.38 35.99
CA GLY A 101 -21.20 -3.59 35.65
C GLY A 101 -20.97 -2.36 34.78
N ARG A 102 -22.01 -2.04 33.99
CA ARG A 102 -21.99 -1.02 32.92
C ARG A 102 -21.57 0.37 33.41
N ARG A 103 -22.04 0.81 34.58
CA ARG A 103 -21.71 2.14 35.14
C ARG A 103 -20.26 2.26 35.58
N LYS A 104 -19.67 1.19 36.14
CA LYS A 104 -18.26 1.17 36.54
C LYS A 104 -17.36 1.19 35.30
N TRP A 105 -17.70 0.36 34.31
CA TRP A 105 -17.03 0.36 33.00
C TRP A 105 -17.02 1.74 32.33
N GLY A 106 -18.18 2.40 32.24
CA GLY A 106 -18.29 3.71 31.59
C GLY A 106 -17.37 4.77 32.22
N ARG A 107 -17.37 4.86 33.56
CA ARG A 107 -16.53 5.81 34.30
C ARG A 107 -15.04 5.47 34.16
N TRP A 108 -14.68 4.19 34.24
CA TRP A 108 -13.29 3.77 34.06
C TRP A 108 -12.80 4.09 32.65
N LEU A 109 -13.62 3.81 31.63
CA LEU A 109 -13.27 4.06 30.23
C LEU A 109 -13.03 5.54 29.97
N GLU A 110 -13.91 6.42 30.47
CA GLU A 110 -13.75 7.86 30.36
C GLU A 110 -12.47 8.38 31.04
N ALA A 111 -12.09 7.80 32.18
CA ALA A 111 -10.90 8.21 32.91
C ALA A 111 -9.58 7.67 32.33
N ASN A 112 -9.59 6.51 31.67
CA ASN A 112 -8.36 5.78 31.28
C ASN A 112 -8.16 5.64 29.77
N PHE A 113 -9.19 5.87 28.97
CA PHE A 113 -9.13 5.72 27.52
C PHE A 113 -9.52 7.04 26.85
N PRO A 114 -8.57 7.83 26.32
CA PRO A 114 -8.82 9.19 25.82
C PRO A 114 -9.62 9.24 24.51
N LYS A 115 -10.05 8.08 23.98
CA LYS A 115 -10.82 7.99 22.74
C LYS A 115 -12.30 7.75 23.07
N SER A 116 -13.14 7.85 22.04
CA SER A 116 -14.57 7.68 22.23
C SER A 116 -14.94 6.26 22.69
N GLY A 117 -16.09 6.14 23.34
CA GLY A 117 -16.68 4.84 23.64
C GLY A 117 -16.93 3.99 22.40
N GLU A 118 -17.11 4.61 21.23
CA GLU A 118 -17.24 3.90 19.95
C GLU A 118 -15.90 3.26 19.54
N THR A 119 -14.79 3.99 19.60
CA THR A 119 -13.46 3.43 19.33
C THR A 119 -13.17 2.23 20.22
N SER A 120 -13.50 2.31 21.51
CA SER A 120 -13.35 1.18 22.44
C SER A 120 -14.17 -0.05 22.03
N ARG A 121 -15.42 0.14 21.59
CA ARG A 121 -16.26 -0.97 21.09
C ARG A 121 -15.66 -1.60 19.85
N VAL A 122 -15.14 -0.79 18.95
CA VAL A 122 -14.52 -1.26 17.72
C VAL A 122 -13.26 -2.07 18.03
N TYR A 123 -12.37 -1.58 18.88
CA TYR A 123 -11.14 -2.30 19.26
C TYR A 123 -11.47 -3.65 19.91
N ARG A 124 -12.40 -3.66 20.87
CA ARG A 124 -12.89 -4.90 21.49
C ARG A 124 -13.56 -5.84 20.50
N ARG A 125 -14.20 -5.32 19.45
CA ARG A 125 -14.78 -6.13 18.38
C ARG A 125 -13.69 -6.78 17.53
N VAL A 126 -12.68 -6.02 17.10
CA VAL A 126 -11.53 -6.54 16.37
C VAL A 126 -10.86 -7.67 17.14
N TYR A 127 -10.64 -7.50 18.45
CA TYR A 127 -10.09 -8.56 19.29
C TYR A 127 -10.95 -9.84 19.28
N ARG A 128 -12.27 -9.73 19.48
CA ARG A 128 -13.18 -10.90 19.51
C ARG A 128 -13.31 -11.61 18.17
N GLU A 129 -13.21 -10.86 17.08
CA GLU A 129 -13.42 -11.36 15.72
C GLU A 129 -12.09 -11.55 14.97
N TRP A 130 -10.95 -11.53 15.67
CA TRP A 130 -9.60 -11.62 15.06
C TRP A 130 -9.35 -12.90 14.26
N ASN A 131 -9.98 -13.98 14.70
CA ASN A 131 -9.91 -15.30 14.08
C ASN A 131 -11.16 -15.63 13.24
N ASP A 132 -12.03 -14.64 12.97
CA ASP A 132 -13.14 -14.82 12.04
C ASP A 132 -12.55 -15.11 10.64
N PRO A 133 -12.96 -16.20 9.95
CA PRO A 133 -12.41 -16.56 8.64
C PRO A 133 -12.47 -15.42 7.63
N ARG A 134 -13.53 -14.59 7.66
CA ARG A 134 -13.69 -13.43 6.77
C ARG A 134 -12.64 -12.37 7.06
N PHE A 135 -12.29 -12.20 8.33
CA PHE A 135 -11.28 -11.24 8.74
C PHE A 135 -9.86 -11.73 8.44
N VAL A 136 -9.61 -13.03 8.61
CA VAL A 136 -8.35 -13.67 8.21
C VAL A 136 -8.15 -13.55 6.70
N GLU A 137 -9.16 -13.89 5.89
CA GLU A 137 -9.14 -13.74 4.44
C GLU A 137 -8.90 -12.29 4.01
N ALA A 138 -9.60 -11.33 4.63
CA ALA A 138 -9.42 -9.92 4.32
C ALA A 138 -8.00 -9.42 4.65
N ARG A 139 -7.41 -9.86 5.76
CA ARG A 139 -6.02 -9.52 6.12
C ARG A 139 -4.99 -10.15 5.19
N ALA A 140 -5.29 -11.34 4.66
CA ALA A 140 -4.41 -12.07 3.74
C ALA A 140 -4.53 -11.62 2.27
N SER A 141 -5.53 -10.81 1.93
CA SER A 141 -5.75 -10.33 0.56
C SER A 141 -4.80 -9.19 0.17
N ASP A 142 -4.48 -9.06 -1.12
CA ASP A 142 -3.72 -7.93 -1.70
C ASP A 142 -4.44 -6.57 -1.58
N ALA A 143 -5.72 -6.59 -1.22
CA ALA A 143 -6.51 -5.40 -0.93
C ALA A 143 -6.97 -5.43 0.53
N PRO A 144 -6.04 -5.42 1.50
CA PRO A 144 -6.40 -5.53 2.90
C PRO A 144 -7.29 -4.35 3.29
N PRO A 145 -8.15 -4.52 4.30
CA PRO A 145 -9.01 -3.45 4.77
C PRO A 145 -8.17 -2.25 5.22
N ARG A 146 -8.11 -1.22 4.35
CA ARG A 146 -7.22 -0.06 4.49
C ARG A 146 -7.56 0.87 5.65
N THR A 147 -8.69 0.61 6.31
CA THR A 147 -9.17 1.37 7.46
C THR A 147 -9.86 0.42 8.44
N LEU A 148 -9.92 0.84 9.70
CA LEU A 148 -10.71 0.16 10.73
C LEU A 148 -12.20 0.03 10.34
N ASN A 149 -12.72 0.97 9.55
CA ASN A 149 -14.08 0.88 9.02
C ASN A 149 -14.21 -0.21 7.95
N ALA A 150 -13.22 -0.38 7.07
CA ALA A 150 -13.19 -1.49 6.12
C ALA A 150 -13.14 -2.85 6.84
N VAL A 151 -12.37 -2.95 7.93
CA VAL A 151 -12.38 -4.12 8.82
C VAL A 151 -13.78 -4.41 9.34
N LEU A 152 -14.46 -3.38 9.87
CA LEU A 152 -15.82 -3.53 10.39
C LEU A 152 -16.84 -3.91 9.32
N ARG A 153 -16.66 -3.48 8.06
CA ARG A 153 -17.51 -3.86 6.92
C ARG A 153 -17.38 -5.36 6.62
N VAL A 154 -16.16 -5.87 6.52
CA VAL A 154 -15.87 -7.31 6.33
C VAL A 154 -16.56 -8.13 7.42
N LEU A 155 -16.40 -7.71 8.68
CA LEU A 155 -16.98 -8.38 9.84
C LEU A 155 -18.52 -8.35 9.86
N ARG A 156 -19.14 -7.41 9.15
CA ARG A 156 -20.60 -7.32 8.94
C ARG A 156 -21.06 -8.11 7.70
N GLY A 157 -20.17 -8.83 7.01
CA GLY A 157 -20.48 -9.52 5.76
C GLY A 157 -20.73 -8.58 4.59
N GLN A 158 -20.33 -7.32 4.71
CA GLN A 158 -20.42 -6.37 3.61
C GLN A 158 -19.20 -6.57 2.70
N PRO A 159 -19.38 -6.53 1.37
CA PRO A 159 -18.25 -6.59 0.45
C PRO A 159 -17.31 -5.41 0.74
N ILE A 160 -16.01 -5.67 0.65
CA ILE A 160 -15.03 -4.61 0.49
C ILE A 160 -15.29 -4.09 -0.93
N GLU A 161 -16.02 -2.98 -1.06
CA GLU A 161 -16.13 -2.29 -2.35
C GLU A 161 -14.71 -2.02 -2.82
N ARG A 162 -14.31 -2.74 -3.86
CA ARG A 162 -13.16 -2.36 -4.67
C ARG A 162 -13.60 -1.10 -5.39
N HIS A 163 -13.43 0.06 -4.76
CA HIS A 163 -13.53 1.35 -5.46
C HIS A 163 -12.30 1.48 -6.38
N PHE A 164 -12.30 0.68 -7.42
CA PHE A 164 -11.47 0.80 -8.60
C PHE A 164 -12.48 0.62 -9.74
N GLU A 165 -12.68 1.66 -10.56
CA GLU A 165 -13.53 1.72 -11.78
C GLU A 165 -14.57 2.86 -11.78
N GLN A 166 -14.13 4.10 -11.54
CA GLN A 166 -14.88 5.25 -12.08
C GLN A 166 -13.97 6.29 -12.76
N ASP A 167 -12.69 6.34 -12.39
CA ASP A 167 -11.73 7.26 -13.04
C ASP A 167 -11.30 6.81 -14.46
N GLU A 168 -11.41 5.53 -14.82
CA GLU A 168 -11.11 5.05 -16.20
C GLU A 168 -12.22 5.36 -17.21
N LEU A 169 -13.48 5.53 -16.77
CA LEU A 169 -14.59 5.88 -17.66
C LEU A 169 -14.60 7.37 -18.04
N ASP A 170 -13.99 8.23 -17.23
CA ASP A 170 -13.92 9.67 -17.50
C ASP A 170 -12.75 10.04 -18.43
N ALA A 171 -11.64 9.28 -18.40
CA ALA A 171 -10.52 9.50 -19.32
C ALA A 171 -10.92 9.24 -20.79
N ASP A 172 -11.75 8.22 -21.03
CA ASP A 172 -12.26 7.88 -22.36
C ASP A 172 -13.36 8.84 -22.86
N GLN A 173 -14.12 9.45 -21.95
CA GLN A 173 -15.11 10.48 -22.30
C GLN A 173 -14.49 11.84 -22.66
N ILE A 174 -13.34 12.18 -22.07
CA ILE A 174 -12.60 13.41 -22.40
C ILE A 174 -12.02 13.34 -23.82
N ASN A 175 -11.56 12.17 -24.26
CA ASN A 175 -10.98 11.99 -25.60
C ASN A 175 -12.02 11.99 -26.74
N ARG A 176 -13.28 11.63 -26.46
CA ARG A 176 -14.37 11.65 -27.46
C ARG A 176 -14.99 13.03 -27.70
N LYS A 177 -14.69 14.04 -26.86
CA LYS A 177 -15.21 15.41 -27.01
C LYS A 177 -14.23 16.38 -27.69
N GLN A 178 -13.06 15.89 -28.15
CA GLN A 178 -12.05 16.70 -28.84
C GLN A 178 -11.88 16.34 -30.32
N VAL A 179 -12.80 15.57 -30.90
CA VAL A 179 -12.87 15.30 -32.35
C VAL A 179 -14.10 15.98 -32.93
#